data_AF-A0A5C6XM48-F1
#
_entry.id   AF-A0A5C6XM48-F1
#
_cell.length_a   1.000
_cell.length_b   1.000
_cell.length_c   1.000
_cell.angle_alpha   90.00
_cell.angle_beta   90.00
_cell.angle_gamma   90.00
#
_symmetry.space_group_name_H-M   'P 1'
#
loop_
_entity.id
_entity.type
_entity.pdbx_description
1 polymer ?
#
loop_
_entity_poly.entity_id
_entity_poly.type
_entity_poly.pdbx_seq_one_letter_code
_entity_poly.pdbx_strand_id
1 'polypeptide(L)'
;MKITQEHEGRVSERGPRVHRRAPEGPGDVLGQLGLHLGGVLALGVALALWQLPGAHLDLMWQSGAESSKVASALALRASLHVGIAALCWGLVYGAFSALRGRLSSKEARLQRRFKPAQGAVFIETLAVMPVFLLLTFGLLQLSIVNITAALIPVAGYQGARAAWVWQPEADSGRSGVTQAEVNERVRIAVALVMTPVVAGDMQMVGSGISPQATAMARAMYARFALDVSGGGIASLLVPVGGNNSTTELSAARAFDSDALDRRAVRKFLFAYMMTDVGEGLIAGEDPGVVHNATSTGVRFSFHHYLAMPLVGGLFGERRFFSGTGGRPGYYRTWEHEYAFPRQPHGVNHRTP
;
A
#
# COMPACT_ATOMS: atom_id res chain seq x y z
N MET A 1 92.19 37.74 -25.71
CA MET A 1 90.85 37.67 -26.32
C MET A 1 90.21 36.39 -25.79
N LYS A 2 89.16 36.52 -24.98
CA LYS A 2 88.68 35.51 -24.04
C LYS A 2 87.76 34.48 -24.71
N ILE A 3 88.01 33.23 -24.38
CA ILE A 3 87.20 32.04 -24.65
C ILE A 3 85.95 32.09 -23.76
N THR A 4 84.77 31.95 -24.35
CA THR A 4 83.52 31.67 -23.62
C THR A 4 82.90 30.41 -24.21
N GLN A 5 83.01 29.32 -23.44
CA GLN A 5 82.33 28.05 -23.66
C GLN A 5 80.85 28.20 -23.30
N GLU A 6 79.96 27.86 -24.23
CA GLU A 6 78.55 27.65 -23.95
C GLU A 6 78.35 26.26 -23.32
N HIS A 7 77.69 26.26 -22.17
CA HIS A 7 77.38 25.10 -21.35
C HIS A 7 76.07 24.48 -21.86
N GLU A 8 76.14 23.36 -22.60
CA GLU A 8 74.98 22.52 -22.89
C GLU A 8 74.52 21.79 -21.61
N GLY A 9 73.47 22.30 -20.98
CA GLY A 9 72.77 21.62 -19.90
C GLY A 9 71.84 20.52 -20.43
N ARG A 10 72.32 19.27 -20.47
CA ARG A 10 71.47 18.08 -20.66
C ARG A 10 70.63 17.84 -19.40
N VAL A 11 69.35 18.23 -19.45
CA VAL A 11 68.33 17.84 -18.47
C VAL A 11 67.98 16.36 -18.71
N SER A 12 68.40 15.52 -17.78
CA SER A 12 68.08 14.09 -17.73
C SER A 12 66.62 13.88 -17.32
N GLU A 13 65.71 13.70 -18.28
CA GLU A 13 64.36 13.17 -18.05
C GLU A 13 64.43 11.70 -17.59
N ARG A 14 64.58 11.48 -16.28
CA ARG A 14 64.25 10.17 -15.68
C ARG A 14 62.75 10.11 -15.49
N GLY A 15 62.06 9.56 -16.49
CA GLY A 15 60.64 9.21 -16.37
C GLY A 15 60.40 8.30 -15.15
N PRO A 16 59.26 8.48 -14.44
CA PRO A 16 58.96 7.71 -13.24
C PRO A 16 58.92 6.23 -13.56
N ARG A 17 59.76 5.44 -12.88
CA ARG A 17 59.74 3.98 -12.92
C ARG A 17 58.39 3.51 -12.38
N VAL A 18 57.49 3.14 -13.28
CA VAL A 18 56.25 2.45 -12.95
C VAL A 18 56.64 1.07 -12.42
N HIS A 19 56.65 0.93 -11.09
CA HIS A 19 56.74 -0.37 -10.44
C HIS A 19 55.50 -1.19 -10.83
N ARG A 20 55.66 -2.08 -11.82
CA ARG A 20 54.70 -3.16 -12.09
C ARG A 20 54.63 -4.01 -10.81
N ARG A 21 53.55 -3.88 -10.05
CA ARG A 21 53.22 -4.85 -9.00
C ARG A 21 53.09 -6.22 -9.65
N ALA A 22 53.78 -7.20 -9.07
CA ALA A 22 53.67 -8.59 -9.48
C ALA A 22 52.19 -9.03 -9.37
N PRO A 23 51.71 -9.90 -10.27
CA PRO A 23 50.33 -10.39 -10.23
C PRO A 23 50.08 -11.10 -8.89
N GLU A 24 49.09 -10.61 -8.15
CA GLU A 24 48.63 -11.20 -6.89
C GLU A 24 48.21 -12.64 -7.16
N GLY A 25 48.68 -13.57 -6.31
CA GLY A 25 48.43 -15.00 -6.48
C GLY A 25 46.95 -15.32 -6.33
N PRO A 26 46.45 -16.42 -6.94
CA PRO A 26 45.03 -16.81 -6.90
C PRO A 26 44.46 -16.99 -5.47
N GLY A 27 45.32 -17.15 -4.46
CA GLY A 27 44.91 -17.22 -3.05
C GLY A 27 44.38 -15.91 -2.47
N ASP A 28 44.92 -14.75 -2.89
CA ASP A 28 44.49 -13.44 -2.37
C ASP A 28 43.10 -13.06 -2.87
N VAL A 29 42.77 -13.48 -4.10
CA VAL A 29 41.45 -13.24 -4.72
C VAL A 29 40.35 -13.99 -3.97
N LEU A 30 40.59 -15.25 -3.59
CA LEU A 30 39.63 -16.06 -2.82
C LEU A 30 39.42 -15.50 -1.40
N GLY A 31 40.50 -15.04 -0.74
CA GLY A 31 40.42 -14.41 0.57
C GLY A 31 39.62 -13.10 0.55
N GLN A 32 39.86 -12.24 -0.44
CA GLN A 32 39.08 -11.01 -0.63
C GLN A 32 37.61 -11.31 -0.95
N LEU A 33 37.33 -12.29 -1.81
CA LEU A 33 35.96 -12.67 -2.14
C LEU A 33 35.19 -13.16 -0.91
N GLY A 34 35.84 -13.98 -0.06
CA GLY A 34 35.26 -14.47 1.19
C GLY A 34 34.96 -13.35 2.19
N LEU A 35 35.89 -12.41 2.36
CA LEU A 35 35.71 -11.23 3.23
C LEU A 35 34.59 -10.30 2.72
N HIS A 36 34.50 -10.10 1.41
CA HIS A 36 33.43 -9.29 0.82
C HIS A 36 32.07 -9.95 0.95
N LEU A 37 31.95 -11.25 0.67
CA LEU A 37 30.69 -12.00 0.87
C LEU A 37 30.26 -11.96 2.34
N GLY A 38 31.18 -12.24 3.27
CA GLY A 38 30.91 -12.17 4.70
C GLY A 38 30.46 -10.78 5.15
N GLY A 39 31.13 -9.72 4.68
CA GLY A 39 30.78 -8.33 4.99
C GLY A 39 29.39 -7.92 4.46
N VAL A 40 29.05 -8.31 3.22
CA VAL A 40 27.72 -8.02 2.64
C VAL A 40 26.63 -8.78 3.37
N LEU A 41 26.86 -10.04 3.74
CA LEU A 41 25.91 -10.85 4.51
C LEU A 41 25.68 -10.26 5.91
N ALA A 42 26.76 -9.88 6.60
CA ALA A 42 26.68 -9.26 7.92
C ALA A 42 25.92 -7.92 7.88
N LEU A 43 26.19 -7.08 6.89
CA LEU A 43 25.49 -5.80 6.71
C LEU A 43 24.01 -6.00 6.37
N GLY A 44 23.70 -6.97 5.51
CA GLY A 44 22.33 -7.34 5.16
C GLY A 44 21.53 -7.82 6.37
N VAL A 45 22.13 -8.68 7.20
CA VAL A 45 21.53 -9.13 8.47
C VAL A 45 21.36 -7.96 9.44
N ALA A 46 22.35 -7.09 9.58
CA ALA A 46 22.26 -5.93 10.46
C ALA A 46 21.14 -4.95 10.03
N LEU A 47 21.00 -4.70 8.73
CA LEU A 47 19.91 -3.86 8.19
C LEU A 47 18.54 -4.51 8.34
N ALA A 48 18.44 -5.83 8.13
CA ALA A 48 17.21 -6.58 8.37
C ALA A 48 16.79 -6.54 9.85
N LEU A 49 17.76 -6.73 10.77
CA LEU A 49 17.52 -6.64 12.21
C LEU A 49 17.20 -5.22 12.67
N TRP A 50 17.78 -4.19 12.05
CA TRP A 50 17.46 -2.80 12.35
C TRP A 50 16.01 -2.47 12.00
N GLN A 51 15.53 -2.90 10.82
CA GLN A 51 14.19 -2.52 10.34
C GLN A 51 13.05 -3.31 10.99
N LEU A 52 13.33 -4.42 11.67
CA LEU A 52 12.31 -5.24 12.30
C LEU A 52 12.14 -4.84 13.78
N PRO A 53 10.96 -4.34 14.20
CA PRO A 53 10.70 -4.12 15.62
C PRO A 53 10.83 -5.43 16.39
N GLY A 54 11.43 -5.40 17.59
CA GLY A 54 11.72 -6.61 18.38
C GLY A 54 10.51 -7.54 18.60
N ALA A 55 9.30 -6.97 18.72
CA ALA A 55 8.06 -7.74 18.85
C ALA A 55 7.77 -8.65 17.62
N HIS A 56 8.20 -8.27 16.42
CA HIS A 56 8.06 -9.12 15.23
C HIS A 56 9.04 -10.28 15.21
N LEU A 57 10.25 -10.09 15.76
CA LEU A 57 11.24 -11.16 15.90
C LEU A 57 10.76 -12.20 16.91
N ASP A 58 10.19 -11.76 18.04
CA ASP A 58 9.59 -12.66 19.03
C ASP A 58 8.42 -13.46 18.44
N LEU A 59 7.53 -12.81 17.68
CA LEU A 59 6.43 -13.49 16.98
C LEU A 59 6.91 -14.47 15.91
N MET A 60 7.97 -14.12 15.16
CA MET A 60 8.59 -15.04 14.20
C MET A 60 9.23 -16.24 14.89
N TRP A 61 9.89 -16.02 16.03
CA TRP A 61 10.52 -17.07 16.81
C TRP A 61 9.49 -18.02 17.42
N GLN A 62 8.43 -17.48 18.01
CA GLN A 62 7.31 -18.26 18.57
C GLN A 62 6.57 -19.03 17.46
N SER A 63 6.29 -18.39 16.32
CA SER A 63 5.66 -19.03 15.15
C SER A 63 6.52 -20.16 14.55
N GLY A 64 7.85 -19.98 14.53
CA GLY A 64 8.79 -21.01 14.09
C GLY A 64 8.91 -22.18 15.07
N ALA A 65 8.79 -21.93 16.37
CA ALA A 65 8.80 -22.96 17.40
C ALA A 65 7.53 -23.83 17.40
N GLU A 66 6.39 -23.26 17.03
CA GLU A 66 5.09 -23.96 17.06
C GLU A 66 4.77 -24.73 15.76
N SER A 67 5.41 -24.42 14.62
CA SER A 67 5.10 -25.08 13.35
C SER A 67 6.32 -25.30 12.45
N SER A 68 6.76 -26.56 12.38
CA SER A 68 7.81 -27.01 11.46
C SER A 68 7.50 -26.71 9.98
N LYS A 69 6.21 -26.67 9.62
CA LYS A 69 5.75 -26.27 8.28
C LYS A 69 5.99 -24.79 8.00
N VAL A 70 5.73 -23.92 8.97
CA VAL A 70 5.98 -22.47 8.84
C VAL A 70 7.49 -22.20 8.75
N ALA A 71 8.28 -22.87 9.57
CA ALA A 71 9.75 -22.75 9.53
C ALA A 71 10.33 -23.15 8.17
N SER A 72 9.89 -24.30 7.61
CA SER A 72 10.37 -24.76 6.30
C SER A 72 9.96 -23.84 5.14
N ALA A 73 8.72 -23.32 5.15
CA ALA A 73 8.24 -22.37 4.16
C ALA A 73 8.96 -21.02 4.23
N LEU A 74 9.23 -20.53 5.45
CA LEU A 74 10.00 -19.30 5.67
C LEU A 74 11.44 -19.47 5.22
N ALA A 75 12.08 -20.60 5.55
CA ALA A 75 13.44 -20.92 5.12
C ALA A 75 13.55 -20.95 3.59
N LEU A 76 12.59 -21.58 2.90
CA LEU A 76 12.55 -21.61 1.45
C LEU A 76 12.40 -20.19 0.87
N ARG A 77 11.45 -19.39 1.37
CA ARG A 77 11.24 -18.01 0.90
C ARG A 77 12.46 -17.12 1.14
N ALA A 78 13.09 -17.25 2.31
CA ALA A 78 14.33 -16.54 2.64
C ALA A 78 15.47 -16.96 1.72
N SER A 79 15.65 -18.26 1.48
CA SER A 79 16.68 -18.76 0.57
C SER A 79 16.46 -18.30 -0.87
N LEU A 80 15.21 -18.24 -1.34
CA LEU A 80 14.86 -17.72 -2.66
C LEU A 80 15.16 -16.22 -2.75
N HIS A 81 14.81 -15.45 -1.71
CA HIS A 81 15.15 -14.02 -1.66
C HIS A 81 16.66 -13.78 -1.69
N VAL A 82 17.42 -14.52 -0.88
CA VAL A 82 18.89 -14.43 -0.86
C VAL A 82 19.47 -14.85 -2.22
N GLY A 83 18.94 -15.90 -2.84
CA GLY A 83 19.36 -16.36 -4.16
C GLY A 83 19.09 -15.33 -5.26
N ILE A 84 17.89 -14.74 -5.29
CA ILE A 84 17.53 -13.69 -6.25
C ILE A 84 18.36 -12.42 -6.00
N ALA A 85 18.56 -12.03 -4.75
CA ALA A 85 19.40 -10.88 -4.40
C ALA A 85 20.86 -11.09 -4.84
N ALA A 86 21.41 -12.29 -4.66
CA ALA A 86 22.74 -12.64 -5.13
C ALA A 86 22.85 -12.61 -6.66
N LEU A 87 21.84 -13.12 -7.37
CA LEU A 87 21.78 -13.05 -8.85
C LEU A 87 21.70 -11.59 -9.34
N CYS A 88 20.87 -10.76 -8.73
CA CYS A 88 20.78 -9.33 -9.06
C CYS A 88 22.11 -8.62 -8.83
N TRP A 89 22.78 -8.86 -7.71
CA TRP A 89 24.10 -8.30 -7.44
C TRP A 89 25.16 -8.81 -8.42
N GLY A 90 25.12 -10.10 -8.77
CA GLY A 90 26.00 -10.69 -9.77
C GLY A 90 25.82 -10.05 -11.14
N LEU A 91 24.57 -9.77 -11.55
CA LEU A 91 24.28 -9.06 -12.79
C LEU A 91 24.75 -7.61 -12.76
N VAL A 92 24.53 -6.89 -11.66
CA VAL A 92 25.02 -5.50 -11.49
C VAL A 92 26.55 -5.45 -11.54
N TYR A 93 27.22 -6.36 -10.83
CA TYR A 93 28.69 -6.45 -10.82
C TYR A 93 29.23 -6.86 -12.19
N GLY A 94 28.60 -7.83 -12.85
CA GLY A 94 28.96 -8.27 -14.20
C GLY A 94 28.79 -7.15 -15.23
N ALA A 95 27.67 -6.43 -15.17
CA ALA A 95 27.44 -5.25 -16.00
C ALA A 95 28.48 -4.16 -15.73
N PHE A 96 28.77 -3.86 -14.46
CA PHE A 96 29.75 -2.85 -14.07
C PHE A 96 31.18 -3.23 -14.49
N SER A 97 31.60 -4.47 -14.30
CA SER A 97 32.93 -4.96 -14.70
C SER A 97 33.08 -4.99 -16.23
N ALA A 98 32.06 -5.41 -16.97
CA ALA A 98 32.03 -5.33 -18.43
C ALA A 98 32.07 -3.87 -18.92
N LEU A 99 31.34 -2.97 -18.26
CA LEU A 99 31.38 -1.54 -18.55
C LEU A 99 32.77 -0.97 -18.29
N ARG A 100 33.38 -1.31 -17.14
CA ARG A 100 34.72 -0.85 -16.74
C ARG A 100 35.80 -1.39 -17.68
N GLY A 101 35.70 -2.62 -18.15
CA GLY A 101 36.59 -3.18 -19.18
C GLY A 101 36.48 -2.45 -20.51
N ARG A 102 35.26 -2.10 -20.94
CA ARG A 102 35.01 -1.30 -22.16
C ARG A 102 35.40 0.17 -22.03
N LEU A 103 35.25 0.74 -20.84
CA LEU A 103 35.62 2.11 -20.54
C LEU A 103 37.13 2.24 -20.40
N SER A 104 37.81 1.32 -19.72
CA SER A 104 39.27 1.33 -19.59
C SER A 104 39.99 1.16 -20.94
N SER A 105 39.45 0.33 -21.84
CA SER A 105 39.98 0.18 -23.20
C SER A 105 39.69 1.39 -24.11
N LYS A 106 38.66 2.19 -23.82
CA LYS A 106 38.39 3.46 -24.51
C LYS A 106 39.12 4.65 -23.87
N GLU A 107 39.33 4.65 -22.56
CA GLU A 107 40.02 5.70 -21.80
C GLU A 107 41.51 5.77 -22.16
N ALA A 108 42.16 4.64 -22.47
CA ALA A 108 43.51 4.65 -23.02
C ALA A 108 43.62 5.40 -24.37
N ARG A 109 42.50 5.60 -25.09
CA ARG A 109 42.43 6.33 -26.36
C ARG A 109 41.84 7.75 -26.23
N LEU A 110 41.21 8.07 -25.09
CA LEU A 110 40.46 9.32 -24.85
C LEU A 110 40.89 10.05 -23.57
N GLN A 111 42.17 9.96 -23.18
CA GLN A 111 42.78 10.86 -22.18
C GLN A 111 42.89 12.33 -22.65
N ARG A 112 41.87 12.85 -23.32
CA ARG A 112 41.59 14.29 -23.43
C ARG A 112 40.34 14.59 -22.64
N ARG A 113 40.57 14.90 -21.35
CA ARG A 113 39.76 15.76 -20.47
C ARG A 113 38.26 15.80 -20.80
N PHE A 114 37.53 14.79 -20.37
CA PHE A 114 36.15 15.01 -19.93
C PHE A 114 36.12 14.75 -18.43
N LYS A 115 36.01 15.82 -17.64
CA LYS A 115 35.54 15.75 -16.26
C LYS A 115 34.05 15.40 -16.35
N PRO A 116 33.59 14.20 -15.98
CA PRO A 116 32.18 13.91 -16.04
C PRO A 116 31.49 14.67 -14.91
N ALA A 117 30.54 15.53 -15.26
CA ALA A 117 29.67 16.25 -14.33
C ALA A 117 28.64 15.28 -13.70
N GLN A 118 29.10 14.23 -13.02
CA GLN A 118 28.25 13.21 -12.38
C GLN A 118 27.30 13.81 -11.32
N GLY A 119 27.61 15.00 -10.77
CA GLY A 119 26.72 15.73 -9.89
C GLY A 119 25.53 16.40 -10.58
N ALA A 120 25.63 16.75 -11.87
CA ALA A 120 24.55 17.44 -12.58
C ALA A 120 23.33 16.55 -12.77
N VAL A 121 23.52 15.29 -13.17
CA VAL A 121 22.42 14.33 -13.40
C VAL A 121 21.66 14.03 -12.12
N PHE A 122 22.35 13.92 -10.98
CA PHE A 122 21.69 13.68 -9.69
C PHE A 122 20.84 14.89 -9.28
N ILE A 123 21.38 16.11 -9.43
CA ILE A 123 20.64 17.36 -9.14
C ILE A 123 19.45 17.53 -10.08
N GLU A 124 19.62 17.29 -11.37
CA GLU A 124 18.54 17.33 -12.37
C GLU A 124 17.44 16.31 -12.03
N THR A 125 17.82 15.08 -11.66
CA THR A 125 16.86 14.05 -11.25
C THR A 125 16.12 14.47 -9.98
N LEU A 126 16.82 15.05 -9.00
CA LEU A 126 16.23 15.50 -7.73
C LEU A 126 15.31 16.71 -7.91
N ALA A 127 15.59 17.56 -8.91
CA ALA A 127 14.72 18.68 -9.29
C ALA A 127 13.46 18.20 -10.04
N VAL A 128 13.59 17.20 -10.92
CA VAL A 128 12.47 16.67 -11.72
C VAL A 128 11.58 15.72 -10.92
N MET A 129 12.14 14.96 -9.99
CA MET A 129 11.43 13.90 -9.26
C MET A 129 10.20 14.39 -8.49
N PRO A 130 10.21 15.52 -7.75
CA PRO A 130 9.01 16.02 -7.07
C PRO A 130 7.86 16.33 -8.03
N VAL A 131 8.16 16.94 -9.18
CA VAL A 131 7.16 17.26 -10.21
C VAL A 131 6.60 15.96 -10.81
N PHE A 132 7.48 15.01 -11.13
CA PHE A 132 7.08 13.71 -11.65
C PHE A 132 6.22 12.92 -10.66
N LEU A 133 6.59 12.87 -9.38
CA LEU A 133 5.84 12.18 -8.33
C LEU A 133 4.49 12.84 -8.10
N LEU A 134 4.43 14.18 -8.04
CA LEU A 134 3.18 14.92 -7.87
C LEU A 134 2.22 14.68 -9.04
N LEU A 135 2.73 14.66 -10.28
CA LEU A 135 1.92 14.38 -11.46
C LEU A 135 1.45 12.92 -11.50
N THR A 136 2.33 11.97 -11.18
CA THR A 136 1.98 10.54 -11.15
C THR A 136 0.95 10.22 -10.07
N PHE A 137 1.19 10.66 -8.83
CA PHE A 137 0.24 10.48 -7.72
C PHE A 137 -1.07 11.25 -7.96
N GLY A 138 -0.99 12.43 -8.58
CA GLY A 138 -2.17 13.20 -8.96
C GLY A 138 -3.06 12.47 -9.97
N LEU A 139 -2.47 11.90 -11.03
CA LEU A 139 -3.19 11.11 -12.02
C LEU A 139 -3.79 9.82 -11.43
N LEU A 140 -3.04 9.14 -10.56
CA LEU A 140 -3.53 7.95 -9.85
C LEU A 140 -4.70 8.28 -8.93
N GLN A 141 -4.59 9.35 -8.14
CA GLN A 141 -5.67 9.77 -7.23
C GLN A 141 -6.90 10.23 -8.02
N LEU A 142 -6.72 10.97 -9.11
CA LEU A 142 -7.80 11.40 -10.00
C LEU A 142 -8.53 10.19 -10.59
N SER A 143 -7.79 9.14 -10.99
CA SER A 143 -8.38 7.90 -11.50
C SER A 143 -9.25 7.21 -10.44
N ILE A 144 -8.77 7.09 -9.20
CA ILE A 144 -9.53 6.50 -8.10
C ILE A 144 -10.78 7.34 -7.79
N VAL A 145 -10.66 8.67 -7.80
CA VAL A 145 -11.78 9.62 -7.61
C VAL A 145 -12.84 9.44 -8.71
N ASN A 146 -12.43 9.27 -9.97
CA ASN A 146 -13.36 9.05 -11.08
C ASN A 146 -14.06 7.69 -10.98
N ILE A 147 -13.35 6.62 -10.59
CA ILE A 147 -13.96 5.31 -10.35
C ILE A 147 -14.96 5.40 -9.19
N THR A 148 -14.60 6.12 -8.12
CA THR A 148 -15.50 6.36 -6.98
C THR A 148 -16.77 7.05 -7.44
N ALA A 149 -16.66 8.14 -8.21
CA ALA A 149 -17.80 8.85 -8.77
C ALA A 149 -18.70 7.96 -9.63
N ALA A 150 -18.12 7.05 -10.42
CA ALA A 150 -18.88 6.09 -11.23
C ALA A 150 -19.59 5.01 -10.39
N LEU A 151 -19.05 4.64 -9.23
CA LEU A 151 -19.64 3.66 -8.32
C LEU A 151 -20.76 4.24 -7.44
N ILE A 152 -20.76 5.54 -7.16
CA ILE A 152 -21.77 6.18 -6.29
C ILE A 152 -23.22 5.91 -6.74
N PRO A 153 -23.60 6.07 -8.03
CA PRO A 153 -24.95 5.72 -8.48
C PRO A 153 -25.29 4.24 -8.35
N VAL A 154 -24.30 3.35 -8.57
CA VAL A 154 -24.48 1.90 -8.40
C VAL A 154 -24.70 1.58 -6.92
N ALA A 155 -23.97 2.25 -6.03
CA ALA A 155 -24.12 2.10 -4.59
C ALA A 155 -25.49 2.59 -4.12
N GLY A 156 -25.96 3.73 -4.66
CA GLY A 156 -27.33 4.23 -4.46
C GLY A 156 -28.38 3.23 -4.90
N TYR A 157 -28.25 2.66 -6.10
CA TYR A 157 -29.16 1.63 -6.59
C TYR A 157 -29.19 0.38 -5.69
N GLN A 158 -28.03 -0.14 -5.27
CA GLN A 158 -27.98 -1.33 -4.40
C GLN A 158 -28.51 -1.03 -2.99
N GLY A 159 -28.19 0.13 -2.43
CA GLY A 159 -28.73 0.59 -1.16
C GLY A 159 -30.24 0.77 -1.22
N ALA A 160 -30.75 1.44 -2.26
CA ALA A 160 -32.18 1.62 -2.47
C ALA A 160 -32.89 0.27 -2.67
N ARG A 161 -32.26 -0.70 -3.31
CA ARG A 161 -32.82 -2.04 -3.49
C ARG A 161 -32.91 -2.77 -2.15
N ALA A 162 -31.89 -2.63 -1.30
CA ALA A 162 -31.93 -3.16 0.06
C ALA A 162 -33.07 -2.50 0.86
N ALA A 163 -33.19 -1.17 0.82
CA ALA A 163 -34.29 -0.45 1.46
C ALA A 163 -35.66 -0.91 0.92
N TRP A 164 -35.80 -1.01 -0.40
CA TRP A 164 -37.05 -1.42 -1.05
C TRP A 164 -37.50 -2.82 -0.65
N VAL A 165 -36.57 -3.76 -0.43
CA VAL A 165 -36.89 -5.13 0.02
C VAL A 165 -37.21 -5.18 1.51
N TRP A 166 -36.46 -4.47 2.36
CA TRP A 166 -36.53 -4.65 3.82
C TRP A 166 -37.39 -3.63 4.56
N GLN A 167 -37.65 -2.45 3.97
CA GLN A 167 -38.49 -1.43 4.59
C GLN A 167 -39.92 -1.92 4.87
N PRO A 168 -40.60 -2.65 3.96
CA PRO A 168 -41.93 -3.20 4.26
C PRO A 168 -41.92 -4.20 5.43
N GLU A 169 -40.83 -4.95 5.61
CA GLU A 169 -40.65 -5.88 6.74
C GLU A 169 -40.59 -5.11 8.08
N ALA A 170 -39.89 -3.98 8.09
CA ALA A 170 -39.84 -3.09 9.25
C ALA A 170 -41.19 -2.43 9.54
N ASP A 171 -41.89 -1.94 8.51
CA ASP A 171 -43.23 -1.33 8.63
C ASP A 171 -44.25 -2.31 9.23
N SER A 172 -44.12 -3.60 8.90
CA SER A 172 -45.01 -4.67 9.38
C SER A 172 -44.52 -5.36 10.66
N GLY A 173 -43.30 -5.08 11.12
CA GLY A 173 -42.67 -5.73 12.27
C GLY A 173 -42.43 -7.24 12.07
N ARG A 174 -42.37 -7.72 10.82
CA ARG A 174 -42.21 -9.15 10.53
C ARG A 174 -40.78 -9.61 10.83
N SER A 175 -40.65 -10.81 11.38
CA SER A 175 -39.37 -11.43 11.75
C SER A 175 -38.49 -10.59 12.69
N GLY A 176 -39.07 -9.60 13.39
CA GLY A 176 -38.33 -8.70 14.29
C GLY A 176 -37.45 -7.66 13.58
N VAL A 177 -37.65 -7.44 12.27
CA VAL A 177 -36.88 -6.44 11.51
C VAL A 177 -37.24 -5.04 11.99
N THR A 178 -36.24 -4.27 12.40
CA THR A 178 -36.38 -2.88 12.86
C THR A 178 -35.85 -1.89 11.82
N GLN A 179 -36.22 -0.62 11.91
CA GLN A 179 -35.68 0.43 11.03
C GLN A 179 -34.14 0.51 11.09
N ALA A 180 -33.57 0.32 12.28
CA ALA A 180 -32.13 0.25 12.47
C ALA A 180 -31.50 -0.90 11.67
N GLU A 181 -32.18 -2.04 11.59
CA GLU A 181 -31.72 -3.17 10.79
C GLU A 181 -31.82 -2.92 9.29
N VAL A 182 -32.85 -2.19 8.83
CA VAL A 182 -32.93 -1.75 7.42
C VAL A 182 -31.78 -0.81 7.09
N ASN A 183 -31.54 0.21 7.92
CA ASN A 183 -30.42 1.14 7.75
C ASN A 183 -29.07 0.40 7.68
N GLU A 184 -28.88 -0.60 8.55
CA GLU A 184 -27.68 -1.42 8.59
C GLU A 184 -27.49 -2.26 7.29
N ARG A 185 -28.55 -2.91 6.81
CA ARG A 185 -28.51 -3.68 5.54
C ARG A 185 -28.23 -2.78 4.35
N VAL A 186 -28.78 -1.58 4.35
CA VAL A 186 -28.53 -0.56 3.33
C VAL A 186 -27.08 -0.09 3.37
N ARG A 187 -26.55 0.21 4.56
CA ARG A 187 -25.13 0.58 4.77
C ARG A 187 -24.19 -0.49 4.25
N ILE A 188 -24.45 -1.77 4.58
CA ILE A 188 -23.67 -2.91 4.09
C ILE A 188 -23.73 -3.01 2.55
N ALA A 189 -24.91 -2.85 1.95
CA ALA A 189 -25.07 -2.90 0.50
C ALA A 189 -24.28 -1.81 -0.23
N VAL A 190 -24.34 -0.58 0.27
CA VAL A 190 -23.54 0.56 -0.24
C VAL A 190 -22.04 0.27 -0.09
N ALA A 191 -21.62 -0.15 1.11
CA ALA A 191 -20.21 -0.44 1.42
C ALA A 191 -19.60 -1.52 0.52
N LEU A 192 -20.36 -2.57 0.19
CA LEU A 192 -19.91 -3.63 -0.73
C LEU A 192 -19.61 -3.07 -2.13
N VAL A 193 -20.43 -2.15 -2.63
CA VAL A 193 -20.20 -1.50 -3.93
C VAL A 193 -18.96 -0.60 -3.88
N MET A 194 -18.74 0.09 -2.76
CA MET A 194 -17.60 1.01 -2.59
C MET A 194 -16.28 0.32 -2.22
N THR A 195 -16.32 -0.96 -1.87
CA THR A 195 -15.15 -1.76 -1.47
C THR A 195 -13.95 -1.65 -2.44
N PRO A 196 -14.11 -1.66 -3.79
CA PRO A 196 -12.96 -1.64 -4.70
C PRO A 196 -12.14 -0.35 -4.69
N VAL A 197 -12.74 0.79 -4.34
CA VAL A 197 -12.07 2.11 -4.38
C VAL A 197 -11.41 2.48 -3.06
N VAL A 198 -11.59 1.66 -2.03
CA VAL A 198 -10.97 1.85 -0.73
C VAL A 198 -9.55 1.28 -0.71
N ALA A 199 -8.65 1.94 0.01
CA ALA A 199 -7.31 1.45 0.26
C ALA A 199 -7.33 0.28 1.24
N GLY A 200 -6.69 -0.84 0.88
CA GLY A 200 -6.91 -2.14 1.53
C GLY A 200 -6.01 -2.49 2.70
N ASP A 201 -4.94 -1.73 2.94
CA ASP A 201 -4.01 -2.00 4.04
C ASP A 201 -3.89 -0.81 4.99
N MET A 202 -5.03 -0.19 5.28
CA MET A 202 -5.12 0.94 6.20
C MET A 202 -5.72 0.51 7.53
N GLN A 203 -5.11 0.99 8.60
CA GLN A 203 -5.55 0.70 9.96
C GLN A 203 -6.98 1.20 10.16
N MET A 204 -7.84 0.29 10.61
CA MET A 204 -9.18 0.61 11.09
C MET A 204 -9.09 1.06 12.55
N VAL A 205 -9.47 2.30 12.86
CA VAL A 205 -9.37 2.85 14.22
C VAL A 205 -10.77 3.17 14.73
N GLY A 206 -11.51 2.18 15.20
CA GLY A 206 -12.84 2.44 15.80
C GLY A 206 -13.57 1.18 16.24
N SER A 207 -14.48 1.35 17.21
CA SER A 207 -15.28 0.29 17.84
C SER A 207 -16.72 0.19 17.28
N GLY A 208 -16.95 0.60 16.03
CA GLY A 208 -18.28 0.79 15.44
C GLY A 208 -18.74 -0.25 14.41
N ILE A 209 -18.10 -1.43 14.34
CA ILE A 209 -18.50 -2.47 13.37
C ILE A 209 -19.70 -3.24 13.93
N SER A 210 -20.81 -3.24 13.20
CA SER A 210 -22.01 -3.96 13.61
C SER A 210 -21.79 -5.48 13.59
N PRO A 211 -22.61 -6.26 14.32
CA PRO A 211 -22.61 -7.71 14.20
C PRO A 211 -22.92 -8.19 12.77
N GLN A 212 -23.79 -7.48 12.03
CA GLN A 212 -24.16 -7.82 10.65
C GLN A 212 -22.99 -7.59 9.68
N ALA A 213 -22.29 -6.45 9.79
CA ALA A 213 -21.09 -6.18 9.00
C ALA A 213 -19.98 -7.18 9.33
N THR A 214 -19.82 -7.54 10.60
CA THR A 214 -18.90 -8.59 11.01
C THR A 214 -19.27 -9.93 10.37
N ALA A 215 -20.54 -10.34 10.40
CA ALA A 215 -20.99 -11.57 9.76
C ALA A 215 -20.72 -11.57 8.25
N MET A 216 -20.94 -10.45 7.57
CA MET A 216 -20.63 -10.30 6.16
C MET A 216 -19.13 -10.43 5.88
N ALA A 217 -18.29 -9.77 6.68
CA ALA A 217 -16.84 -9.90 6.61
C ALA A 217 -16.38 -11.37 6.79
N ARG A 218 -17.02 -12.13 7.68
CA ARG A 218 -16.74 -13.56 7.85
C ARG A 218 -17.12 -14.37 6.61
N ALA A 219 -18.28 -14.09 6.03
CA ALA A 219 -18.73 -14.75 4.80
C ALA A 219 -17.78 -14.45 3.62
N MET A 220 -17.33 -13.20 3.49
CA MET A 220 -16.32 -12.81 2.51
C MET A 220 -15.00 -13.55 2.74
N TYR A 221 -14.50 -13.58 3.97
CA TYR A 221 -13.27 -14.29 4.30
C TYR A 221 -13.37 -15.78 3.93
N ALA A 222 -14.45 -16.45 4.34
CA ALA A 222 -14.68 -17.87 4.03
C ALA A 222 -14.75 -18.14 2.52
N ARG A 223 -15.19 -17.16 1.72
CA ARG A 223 -15.26 -17.29 0.27
C ARG A 223 -13.90 -17.15 -0.42
N PHE A 224 -12.99 -16.36 0.13
CA PHE A 224 -11.68 -16.09 -0.46
C PHE A 224 -10.53 -16.89 0.16
N ALA A 225 -10.70 -17.42 1.38
CA ALA A 225 -9.72 -18.26 2.04
C ALA A 225 -9.64 -19.63 1.35
N LEU A 226 -8.54 -19.88 0.63
CA LEU A 226 -8.21 -21.21 0.09
C LEU A 226 -7.73 -22.18 1.17
N ASP A 227 -7.34 -21.66 2.34
CA ASP A 227 -6.90 -22.45 3.49
C ASP A 227 -7.26 -21.69 4.77
N VAL A 228 -8.21 -22.20 5.57
CA VAL A 228 -8.64 -21.56 6.82
C VAL A 228 -7.66 -21.95 7.93
N SER A 229 -6.38 -21.65 7.77
CA SER A 229 -5.37 -21.98 8.78
C SER A 229 -5.30 -20.91 9.87
N GLY A 230 -5.80 -21.26 11.07
CA GLY A 230 -5.32 -20.85 12.41
C GLY A 230 -5.48 -19.40 12.88
N GLY A 231 -5.34 -18.39 12.01
CA GLY A 231 -5.27 -16.98 12.43
C GLY A 231 -6.59 -16.34 12.85
N GLY A 232 -7.72 -16.96 12.48
CA GLY A 232 -9.08 -16.48 12.76
C GLY A 232 -9.38 -15.06 12.24
N ILE A 233 -10.66 -14.70 12.21
CA ILE A 233 -11.13 -13.34 11.88
C ILE A 233 -10.57 -12.29 12.86
N ALA A 234 -10.16 -12.69 14.07
CA ALA A 234 -9.51 -11.82 15.03
C ALA A 234 -8.28 -11.12 14.41
N SER A 235 -7.45 -11.84 13.62
CA SER A 235 -6.31 -11.26 12.91
C SER A 235 -6.68 -10.25 11.80
N LEU A 236 -7.93 -10.27 11.32
CA LEU A 236 -8.45 -9.31 10.33
C LEU A 236 -8.96 -8.02 11.00
N LEU A 237 -9.40 -8.13 12.25
CA LEU A 237 -9.87 -7.03 13.08
C LEU A 237 -8.73 -6.38 13.88
N VAL A 238 -7.59 -7.06 14.03
CA VAL A 238 -6.40 -6.52 14.69
C VAL A 238 -5.65 -5.61 13.71
N PRO A 239 -5.32 -4.38 14.11
CA PRO A 239 -4.59 -3.44 13.28
C PRO A 239 -3.18 -3.96 12.93
N VAL A 240 -2.86 -4.03 11.64
CA VAL A 240 -1.49 -4.33 11.17
C VAL A 240 -0.67 -3.04 11.20
N GLY A 241 -0.14 -2.73 12.39
CA GLY A 241 0.88 -1.71 12.63
C GLY A 241 0.41 -0.25 12.57
N GLY A 242 1.05 0.58 13.41
CA GLY A 242 1.35 2.01 13.15
C GLY A 242 0.25 3.07 13.26
N ASN A 243 -0.22 3.39 14.48
CA ASN A 243 -1.15 4.51 14.76
C ASN A 243 -0.67 5.93 14.34
N ASN A 244 0.48 6.09 13.69
CA ASN A 244 1.04 7.41 13.39
C ASN A 244 0.59 7.91 12.02
N SER A 245 -0.07 9.06 11.98
CA SER A 245 -0.58 9.71 10.75
C SER A 245 0.52 10.04 9.72
N THR A 246 1.78 10.01 10.14
CA THR A 246 2.95 10.36 9.33
C THR A 246 3.72 9.16 8.77
N THR A 247 3.63 7.98 9.37
CA THR A 247 4.48 6.82 9.00
C THR A 247 3.83 5.82 8.04
N GLU A 248 2.57 6.04 7.64
CA GLU A 248 1.84 5.05 6.83
C GLU A 248 1.23 5.57 5.52
N LEU A 249 1.63 6.75 5.06
CA LEU A 249 1.34 7.21 3.70
C LEU A 249 2.39 6.62 2.75
N SER A 250 2.36 5.31 2.55
CA SER A 250 3.22 4.66 1.55
C SER A 250 2.40 4.29 0.32
N ALA A 251 2.97 4.52 -0.87
CA ALA A 251 2.34 4.11 -2.13
C ALA A 251 2.07 2.60 -2.14
N ALA A 252 2.95 1.78 -1.55
CA ALA A 252 2.77 0.34 -1.44
C ALA A 252 1.48 -0.04 -0.68
N ARG A 253 1.16 0.65 0.42
CA ARG A 253 -0.08 0.41 1.17
C ARG A 253 -1.33 0.95 0.47
N ALA A 254 -1.20 2.04 -0.30
CA ALA A 254 -2.26 2.53 -1.16
C ALA A 254 -2.64 1.52 -2.27
N PHE A 255 -1.71 0.64 -2.66
CA PHE A 255 -1.90 -0.41 -3.67
C PHE A 255 -2.07 -1.83 -3.10
N ASP A 256 -2.37 -1.95 -1.81
CA ASP A 256 -2.62 -3.20 -1.11
C ASP A 256 -1.41 -4.16 -1.03
N SER A 257 -0.71 -4.20 0.10
CA SER A 257 0.38 -5.15 0.36
C SER A 257 -0.08 -6.54 0.81
N ASP A 258 -1.35 -6.68 1.20
CA ASP A 258 -1.90 -7.88 1.82
C ASP A 258 -2.44 -8.92 0.82
N ALA A 259 -2.52 -10.17 1.28
CA ALA A 259 -3.14 -11.27 0.54
C ALA A 259 -4.63 -11.00 0.23
N LEU A 260 -5.12 -11.52 -0.90
CA LEU A 260 -6.45 -11.23 -1.44
C LEU A 260 -7.60 -11.48 -0.45
N ASP A 261 -7.52 -12.57 0.31
CA ASP A 261 -8.50 -13.00 1.31
C ASP A 261 -8.66 -11.98 2.44
N ARG A 262 -7.52 -11.49 2.97
CA ARG A 262 -7.51 -10.47 4.03
C ARG A 262 -7.88 -9.09 3.49
N ARG A 263 -7.35 -8.77 2.31
CA ARG A 263 -7.57 -7.50 1.61
C ARG A 263 -9.05 -7.24 1.33
N ALA A 264 -9.78 -8.23 0.80
CA ALA A 264 -11.20 -8.06 0.47
C ALA A 264 -12.02 -7.71 1.70
N VAL A 265 -11.74 -8.39 2.83
CA VAL A 265 -12.42 -8.16 4.11
C VAL A 265 -12.10 -6.78 4.68
N ARG A 266 -10.82 -6.39 4.70
CA ARG A 266 -10.40 -5.07 5.21
C ARG A 266 -10.96 -3.92 4.39
N LYS A 267 -10.94 -4.03 3.06
CA LYS A 267 -11.55 -3.03 2.18
C LYS A 267 -13.05 -2.89 2.44
N PHE A 268 -13.75 -4.01 2.62
CA PHE A 268 -15.18 -3.97 2.92
C PHE A 268 -15.44 -3.31 4.27
N LEU A 269 -14.72 -3.72 5.32
CA LEU A 269 -14.89 -3.17 6.65
C LEU A 269 -14.55 -1.67 6.69
N PHE A 270 -13.48 -1.24 5.99
CA PHE A 270 -13.16 0.18 5.87
C PHE A 270 -14.21 0.94 5.05
N ALA A 271 -14.70 0.38 3.94
CA ALA A 271 -15.80 0.98 3.17
C ALA A 271 -17.06 1.13 4.02
N TYR A 272 -17.40 0.13 4.82
CA TYR A 272 -18.52 0.14 5.76
C TYR A 272 -18.38 1.28 6.77
N MET A 273 -17.18 1.43 7.33
CA MET A 273 -16.83 2.49 8.27
C MET A 273 -16.83 3.88 7.63
N MET A 274 -16.51 3.99 6.34
CA MET A 274 -16.59 5.25 5.59
C MET A 274 -17.99 5.56 5.04
N THR A 275 -18.96 4.66 5.20
CA THR A 275 -20.32 4.84 4.71
C THR A 275 -21.23 5.22 5.88
N ASP A 276 -21.99 6.29 5.74
CA ASP A 276 -22.98 6.71 6.73
C ASP A 276 -24.41 6.62 6.16
N VAL A 277 -25.29 5.97 6.94
CA VAL A 277 -26.72 5.76 6.66
C VAL A 277 -27.47 5.73 8.01
N GLY A 278 -28.46 6.60 8.20
CA GLY A 278 -29.40 6.56 9.33
C GLY A 278 -29.01 7.38 10.57
N GLU A 279 -29.82 7.23 11.63
CA GLU A 279 -29.76 8.03 12.88
C GLU A 279 -28.42 7.92 13.60
N GLY A 280 -27.77 9.09 13.79
CA GLY A 280 -26.41 9.24 14.30
C GLY A 280 -25.66 10.44 13.73
N LEU A 281 -26.26 11.17 12.79
CA LEU A 281 -25.77 12.45 12.28
C LEU A 281 -26.71 13.58 12.71
N ILE A 282 -26.17 14.80 12.69
CA ILE A 282 -26.66 15.95 13.44
C ILE A 282 -28.01 16.44 12.90
N ALA A 283 -28.99 16.56 13.80
CA ALA A 283 -30.33 17.08 13.60
C ALA A 283 -30.44 18.14 12.49
N GLY A 284 -31.07 17.77 11.38
CA GLY A 284 -31.52 18.73 10.37
C GLY A 284 -32.05 18.09 9.10
N GLU A 285 -31.22 17.31 8.40
CA GLU A 285 -31.53 16.73 7.08
C GLU A 285 -30.68 15.46 6.84
N ASP A 286 -30.96 14.36 7.55
CA ASP A 286 -30.02 13.24 7.65
C ASP A 286 -30.04 12.25 6.46
N PRO A 287 -28.88 11.66 6.10
CA PRO A 287 -28.81 10.47 5.27
C PRO A 287 -29.48 9.29 5.98
N GLY A 288 -30.29 8.52 5.27
CA GLY A 288 -31.05 7.40 5.81
C GLY A 288 -31.95 6.76 4.76
N VAL A 289 -32.81 5.85 5.18
CA VAL A 289 -33.84 5.30 4.29
C VAL A 289 -34.88 6.38 4.02
N VAL A 290 -35.04 6.72 2.74
CA VAL A 290 -36.11 7.61 2.28
C VAL A 290 -37.35 6.75 2.09
N HIS A 291 -38.33 6.87 2.98
CA HIS A 291 -39.60 6.13 2.87
C HIS A 291 -40.78 7.09 2.97
N ASN A 292 -41.53 7.23 1.88
CA ASN A 292 -42.73 8.06 1.83
C ASN A 292 -43.89 7.32 1.12
N ALA A 293 -45.01 8.02 0.90
CA ALA A 293 -46.20 7.43 0.30
C ALA A 293 -45.96 6.88 -1.13
N THR A 294 -45.02 7.45 -1.88
CA THR A 294 -44.81 7.17 -3.31
C THR A 294 -43.50 6.47 -3.63
N SER A 295 -42.53 6.48 -2.71
CA SER A 295 -41.17 6.04 -2.96
C SER A 295 -40.50 5.41 -1.75
N THR A 296 -39.53 4.54 -2.01
CA THR A 296 -38.64 3.94 -1.02
C THR A 296 -37.23 3.91 -1.58
N GLY A 297 -36.27 4.41 -0.82
CA GLY A 297 -34.91 4.66 -1.29
C GLY A 297 -33.89 4.79 -0.18
N VAL A 298 -32.71 5.28 -0.54
CA VAL A 298 -31.60 5.57 0.36
C VAL A 298 -31.04 6.94 0.06
N ARG A 299 -30.68 7.67 1.11
CA ARG A 299 -29.72 8.76 1.09
C ARG A 299 -28.51 8.34 1.93
N PHE A 300 -27.31 8.45 1.39
CA PHE A 300 -26.09 8.05 2.09
C PHE A 300 -24.95 9.01 1.82
N SER A 301 -23.97 9.00 2.73
CA SER A 301 -22.70 9.71 2.58
C SER A 301 -21.56 8.71 2.58
N PHE A 302 -20.61 8.87 1.64
CA PHE A 302 -19.40 8.05 1.59
C PHE A 302 -18.15 8.93 1.70
N HIS A 303 -17.36 8.69 2.74
CA HIS A 303 -16.13 9.42 3.04
C HIS A 303 -14.92 8.73 2.39
N HIS A 304 -14.63 9.11 1.15
CA HIS A 304 -13.54 8.51 0.39
C HIS A 304 -12.17 9.02 0.88
N TYR A 305 -11.35 8.12 1.43
CA TYR A 305 -9.99 8.43 1.87
C TYR A 305 -9.03 8.61 0.68
N LEU A 306 -8.27 9.71 0.69
CA LEU A 306 -7.30 10.02 -0.36
C LEU A 306 -5.93 9.43 0.03
N ALA A 307 -5.68 8.23 -0.48
CA ALA A 307 -4.52 7.41 -0.12
C ALA A 307 -3.20 7.87 -0.74
N MET A 308 -3.24 8.60 -1.85
CA MET A 308 -2.01 8.94 -2.58
C MET A 308 -1.20 10.02 -1.85
N PRO A 309 0.11 9.80 -1.63
CA PRO A 309 0.98 10.79 -0.99
C PRO A 309 1.05 12.10 -1.77
N LEU A 310 1.36 13.21 -1.08
CA LEU A 310 1.60 14.55 -1.64
C LEU A 310 0.38 15.24 -2.29
N VAL A 311 -0.71 14.52 -2.58
CA VAL A 311 -1.86 15.07 -3.32
C VAL A 311 -3.17 15.10 -2.52
N GLY A 312 -3.19 14.55 -1.29
CA GLY A 312 -4.41 14.51 -0.46
C GLY A 312 -5.07 15.88 -0.28
N GLY A 313 -4.28 16.94 -0.03
CA GLY A 313 -4.80 18.30 0.12
C GLY A 313 -5.30 18.96 -1.16
N LEU A 314 -4.99 18.40 -2.34
CA LEU A 314 -5.50 18.91 -3.62
C LEU A 314 -6.91 18.39 -3.93
N PHE A 315 -7.25 17.19 -3.44
CA PHE A 315 -8.49 16.50 -3.81
C PHE A 315 -9.52 16.38 -2.68
N GLY A 316 -9.17 16.81 -1.46
CA GLY A 316 -10.07 16.70 -0.32
C GLY A 316 -9.63 17.50 0.90
N GLU A 317 -10.42 17.36 1.95
CA GLU A 317 -10.29 18.12 3.18
C GLU A 317 -9.67 17.27 4.27
N ARG A 318 -8.84 17.89 5.12
CA ARG A 318 -8.29 17.20 6.28
C ARG A 318 -9.43 16.98 7.29
N ARG A 319 -9.82 15.73 7.48
CA ARG A 319 -10.85 15.32 8.44
C ARG A 319 -10.32 14.23 9.35
N PHE A 320 -10.91 14.15 10.53
CA PHE A 320 -10.75 13.03 11.44
C PHE A 320 -12.14 12.58 11.86
N PHE A 321 -12.52 11.39 11.42
CA PHE A 321 -13.82 10.83 11.75
C PHE A 321 -13.70 10.01 13.04
N SER A 322 -13.83 10.70 14.19
CA SER A 322 -13.95 10.05 15.49
C SER A 322 -15.31 9.34 15.58
N GLY A 323 -15.33 8.01 15.66
CA GLY A 323 -16.56 7.21 15.86
C GLY A 323 -16.93 6.30 14.69
N THR A 324 -16.73 6.72 13.44
CA THR A 324 -16.85 5.86 12.24
C THR A 324 -15.52 5.20 11.88
N GLY A 325 -14.52 5.38 12.75
CA GLY A 325 -13.16 4.89 12.73
C GLY A 325 -12.35 5.16 11.47
N GLY A 326 -12.51 6.39 10.99
CA GLY A 326 -11.55 7.02 10.11
C GLY A 326 -10.25 7.36 10.83
N ARG A 327 -9.17 7.35 10.07
CA ARG A 327 -7.86 7.87 10.47
C ARG A 327 -7.77 9.37 10.19
N PRO A 328 -6.93 10.15 10.87
CA PRO A 328 -6.66 11.52 10.43
C PRO A 328 -6.07 11.50 9.02
N GLY A 329 -6.68 12.23 8.09
CA GLY A 329 -6.16 12.32 6.73
C GLY A 329 -7.06 13.17 5.84
N TYR A 330 -6.85 13.07 4.53
CA TYR A 330 -7.63 13.81 3.56
C TYR A 330 -8.76 12.96 3.03
N TYR A 331 -9.96 13.52 3.04
CA TYR A 331 -11.17 12.83 2.61
C TYR A 331 -11.96 13.67 1.62
N ARG A 332 -12.66 12.99 0.72
CA ARG A 332 -13.68 13.57 -0.13
C ARG A 332 -15.02 12.88 0.19
N THR A 333 -15.99 13.65 0.63
CA THR A 333 -17.34 13.15 0.91
C THR A 333 -18.17 13.15 -0.37
N TRP A 334 -18.88 12.04 -0.59
CA TRP A 334 -19.86 11.89 -1.67
C TRP A 334 -21.22 11.69 -1.03
N GLU A 335 -22.17 12.54 -1.39
CA GLU A 335 -23.55 12.44 -0.94
C GLU A 335 -24.41 12.01 -2.12
N HIS A 336 -25.29 11.05 -1.91
CA HIS A 336 -26.14 10.56 -2.96
C HIS A 336 -27.48 10.05 -2.43
N GLU A 337 -28.51 10.26 -3.23
CA GLU A 337 -29.86 9.76 -2.99
C GLU A 337 -30.35 8.99 -4.21
N TYR A 338 -30.96 7.85 -3.95
CA TYR A 338 -31.62 7.04 -4.97
C TYR A 338 -32.90 6.42 -4.40
N ALA A 339 -33.99 6.47 -5.15
CA ALA A 339 -35.27 5.93 -4.72
C ALA A 339 -36.00 5.19 -5.84
N PHE A 340 -36.70 4.13 -5.46
CA PHE A 340 -37.65 3.41 -6.31
C PHE A 340 -39.08 3.84 -5.99
N PRO A 341 -40.03 3.62 -6.91
CA PRO A 341 -41.44 3.62 -6.57
C PRO A 341 -41.71 2.64 -5.42
N ARG A 342 -42.62 3.01 -4.52
CA ARG A 342 -43.04 2.15 -3.40
C ARG A 342 -43.54 0.81 -3.92
N GLN A 343 -43.29 -0.26 -3.17
CA GLN A 343 -43.84 -1.59 -3.52
C GLN A 343 -45.37 -1.52 -3.66
N PRO A 344 -45.93 -2.03 -4.77
CA PRO A 344 -47.39 -1.99 -5.01
C PRO A 344 -48.16 -2.95 -4.11
N HIS A 345 -47.49 -3.92 -3.49
CA HIS A 345 -48.09 -4.91 -2.60
C HIS A 345 -47.42 -4.83 -1.23
N GLY A 346 -48.24 -4.82 -0.18
CA GLY A 346 -47.76 -4.91 1.20
C GLY A 346 -47.19 -6.30 1.50
N VAL A 347 -46.53 -6.43 2.66
CA VAL A 347 -45.95 -7.71 3.11
C VAL A 347 -47.05 -8.77 3.23
N ASN A 348 -46.79 -9.98 2.73
CA ASN A 348 -47.71 -11.09 2.88
C ASN A 348 -47.68 -11.61 4.33
N HIS A 349 -48.64 -11.20 5.14
CA HIS A 349 -48.79 -11.63 6.54
C HIS A 349 -49.13 -13.12 6.73
N ARG A 350 -49.40 -13.88 5.65
CA ARG A 350 -49.76 -15.30 5.71
C ARG A 350 -48.56 -16.25 5.66
N THR A 351 -47.37 -15.72 5.40
CA THR A 351 -46.12 -16.50 5.37
C THR A 351 -45.21 -16.02 6.49
N PRO A 352 -44.77 -16.91 7.40
CA PRO A 352 -43.94 -16.56 8.55
C PRO A 352 -42.60 -15.93 8.13
#